data_AF-A0AAE1HSK7-F1
#
_entry.id   AF-A0AAE1HSK7-F1
#
_cell.length_a   1.000
_cell.length_b   1.000
_cell.length_c   1.000
_cell.angle_alpha   90.00
_cell.angle_beta   90.00
_cell.angle_gamma   90.00
#
_symmetry.space_group_name_H-M   'P 1'
#
loop_
_entity.id
_entity.type
_entity.pdbx_description
1 polymer ?
#
loop_
_entity_poly.entity_id
_entity_poly.type
_entity_poly.pdbx_seq_one_letter_code
_entity_poly.pdbx_strand_id
1 'polypeptide(L)'
;ETAEVKGAIAWLAHSRSPWPTVLQKWRVAAPTRFRILFHEDKKYVNDYIEEFPVLGHCSGHELLLQDFDLMYPSAKSLYAKWESFATKTLSFAKRQIKDKTCKDMLKLTDKQQINQNGVASVILNILPALKSNTYAQIRGTSVKVGIDLARDSYLVKV
;
A
#
# COMPACT_ATOMS: atom_id res chain seq x y z
N GLU A 1 -14.14 -12.50 18.55
CA GLU A 1 -13.18 -11.40 18.81
C GLU A 1 -13.17 -11.10 20.31
N THR A 2 -11.99 -10.96 20.93
CA THR A 2 -11.85 -10.75 22.39
C THR A 2 -12.06 -9.27 22.77
N ALA A 3 -12.35 -8.99 24.05
CA ALA A 3 -12.47 -7.62 24.56
C ALA A 3 -11.17 -6.82 24.36
N GLU A 4 -10.02 -7.48 24.46
CA GLU A 4 -8.71 -6.88 24.28
C GLU A 4 -8.49 -6.38 22.84
N VAL A 5 -8.85 -7.20 21.84
CA VAL A 5 -8.74 -6.84 20.42
C VAL A 5 -9.65 -5.67 20.08
N LYS A 6 -10.91 -5.69 20.57
CA LYS A 6 -11.85 -4.59 20.37
C LYS A 6 -11.34 -3.29 20.99
N GLY A 7 -10.81 -3.36 22.21
CA GLY A 7 -10.20 -2.21 22.87
C GLY A 7 -8.99 -1.66 22.13
N ALA A 8 -8.17 -2.54 21.53
CA ALA A 8 -7.03 -2.13 20.73
C ALA A 8 -7.44 -1.41 19.43
N ILE A 9 -8.45 -1.91 18.73
CA ILE A 9 -8.99 -1.24 17.53
C ILE A 9 -9.56 0.14 17.86
N ALA A 10 -10.40 0.23 18.89
CA ALA A 10 -10.98 1.50 19.30
C ALA A 10 -9.91 2.52 19.70
N TRP A 11 -8.83 2.06 20.34
CA TRP A 11 -7.72 2.93 20.72
C TRP A 11 -6.94 3.44 19.50
N LEU A 12 -6.63 2.56 18.53
CA LEU A 12 -5.89 2.91 17.30
C LEU A 12 -6.66 3.87 16.38
N ALA A 13 -7.99 3.91 16.47
CA ALA A 13 -8.82 4.85 15.72
C ALA A 13 -8.60 6.31 16.16
N HIS A 14 -8.19 6.54 17.41
CA HIS A 14 -8.12 7.88 18.00
C HIS A 14 -6.73 8.27 18.51
N SER A 15 -5.82 7.32 18.66
CA SER A 15 -4.52 7.54 19.30
C SER A 15 -3.36 7.21 18.36
N ARG A 16 -2.35 8.08 18.34
CA ARG A 16 -1.13 7.92 17.53
C ARG A 16 0.15 7.93 18.37
N SER A 17 0.02 8.02 19.69
CA SER A 17 1.15 8.10 20.62
C SER A 17 0.72 7.58 22.02
N PRO A 18 1.67 7.17 22.88
CA PRO A 18 3.10 7.01 22.60
C PRO A 18 3.40 5.80 21.70
N TRP A 19 4.50 5.86 20.94
CA TRP A 19 4.81 4.86 19.90
C TRP A 19 4.91 3.41 20.39
N PRO A 20 5.51 3.11 21.56
CA PRO A 20 5.53 1.75 22.09
C PRO A 20 4.12 1.17 22.29
N THR A 21 3.17 2.00 22.74
CA THR A 21 1.76 1.60 22.90
C THR A 21 1.11 1.37 21.55
N VAL A 22 1.43 2.19 20.53
CA VAL A 22 0.95 1.97 19.16
C VAL A 22 1.39 0.60 18.66
N LEU A 23 2.68 0.26 18.74
CA LEU A 23 3.21 -1.04 18.29
C LEU A 23 2.52 -2.22 19.00
N GLN A 24 2.35 -2.11 20.32
CA GLN A 24 1.65 -3.11 21.12
C GLN A 24 0.19 -3.28 20.67
N LYS A 25 -0.57 -2.19 20.58
CA LYS A 25 -1.98 -2.22 20.17
C LYS A 25 -2.14 -2.69 18.72
N TRP A 26 -1.22 -2.31 17.84
CA TRP A 26 -1.17 -2.78 16.45
C TRP A 26 -1.02 -4.29 16.38
N ARG A 27 -0.14 -4.87 17.22
CA ARG A 27 0.05 -6.32 17.33
C ARG A 27 -1.22 -7.02 17.80
N VAL A 28 -1.81 -6.52 18.88
CA VAL A 28 -3.04 -7.09 19.46
C VAL A 28 -4.19 -7.04 18.45
N ALA A 29 -4.31 -5.95 17.70
CA ALA A 29 -5.37 -5.78 16.71
C ALA A 29 -5.15 -6.59 15.40
N ALA A 30 -3.98 -7.20 15.20
CA ALA A 30 -3.60 -7.83 13.94
C ALA A 30 -4.61 -8.85 13.40
N PRO A 31 -5.18 -9.79 14.19
CA PRO A 31 -6.13 -10.77 13.67
C PRO A 31 -7.35 -10.12 13.01
N THR A 32 -7.88 -9.06 13.61
CA THR A 32 -9.04 -8.35 13.05
C THR A 32 -8.63 -7.42 11.92
N ARG A 33 -7.49 -6.73 12.03
CA ARG A 33 -6.99 -5.90 10.93
C ARG A 33 -6.70 -6.72 9.67
N PHE A 34 -6.18 -7.94 9.81
CA PHE A 34 -5.99 -8.86 8.67
C PHE A 34 -7.31 -9.35 8.10
N ARG A 35 -8.31 -9.64 8.95
CA ARG A 35 -9.67 -9.95 8.48
C ARG A 35 -10.26 -8.81 7.67
N ILE A 36 -10.16 -7.59 8.18
CA ILE A 36 -10.57 -6.36 7.51
C ILE A 36 -9.85 -6.20 6.16
N LEU A 37 -8.54 -6.39 6.14
CA LEU A 37 -7.71 -6.15 4.96
C LEU A 37 -7.90 -7.19 3.85
N PHE A 38 -8.01 -8.48 4.20
CA PHE A 38 -7.97 -9.58 3.22
C PHE A 38 -9.31 -10.27 2.96
N HIS A 39 -10.32 -10.08 3.83
CA HIS A 39 -11.57 -10.83 3.77
C HIS A 39 -12.84 -9.96 3.63
N GLU A 40 -12.71 -8.64 3.58
CA GLU A 40 -13.84 -7.75 3.31
C GLU A 40 -13.82 -7.33 1.83
N ASP A 41 -14.73 -7.93 1.05
CA ASP A 41 -14.79 -7.94 -0.43
C ASP A 41 -14.79 -6.58 -1.15
N LYS A 42 -14.77 -5.46 -0.41
CA LYS A 42 -14.98 -4.10 -0.95
C LYS A 42 -14.07 -3.02 -0.35
N LYS A 43 -12.96 -3.38 0.31
CA LYS A 43 -12.02 -2.39 0.84
C LYS A 43 -10.94 -2.02 -0.17
N TYR A 44 -10.84 -0.74 -0.47
CA TYR A 44 -9.69 -0.17 -1.16
C TYR A 44 -8.58 0.13 -0.14
N VAL A 45 -7.34 0.27 -0.61
CA VAL A 45 -6.20 0.61 0.27
C VAL A 45 -6.45 1.90 1.06
N ASN A 46 -7.08 2.91 0.44
CA ASN A 46 -7.40 4.16 1.14
C ASN A 46 -8.39 3.95 2.29
N ASP A 47 -9.40 3.07 2.14
CA ASP A 47 -10.37 2.80 3.21
C ASP A 47 -9.66 2.22 4.44
N TYR A 48 -8.66 1.35 4.22
CA TYR A 48 -7.84 0.80 5.29
C TYR A 48 -6.97 1.86 5.98
N ILE A 49 -6.38 2.79 5.21
CA ILE A 49 -5.58 3.90 5.75
C ILE A 49 -6.46 4.88 6.54
N GLU A 50 -7.68 5.16 6.07
CA GLU A 50 -8.66 6.00 6.75
C GLU A 50 -9.15 5.35 8.05
N GLU A 51 -9.38 4.03 8.04
CA GLU A 51 -9.76 3.25 9.22
C GLU A 51 -8.62 3.19 10.26
N PHE A 52 -7.36 3.17 9.81
CA PHE A 52 -6.17 3.10 10.66
C PHE A 52 -5.22 4.29 10.42
N PRO A 53 -5.59 5.50 10.87
CA PRO A 53 -4.87 6.74 10.52
C PRO A 53 -3.45 6.82 11.09
N VAL A 54 -3.10 5.95 12.04
CA VAL A 54 -1.74 5.83 12.59
C VAL A 54 -0.72 5.38 11.54
N LEU A 55 -1.15 4.77 10.43
CA LEU A 55 -0.30 4.45 9.28
C LEU A 55 0.31 5.68 8.62
N GLY A 56 -0.32 6.85 8.75
CA GLY A 56 0.20 8.12 8.26
C GLY A 56 1.28 8.76 9.16
N HIS A 57 1.65 8.13 10.28
CA HIS A 57 2.73 8.59 11.15
C HIS A 57 4.10 8.44 10.47
N CYS A 58 5.11 9.23 10.85
CA CYS A 58 6.46 9.13 10.25
C CYS A 58 7.10 7.74 10.45
N SER A 59 6.85 7.11 11.60
CA SER A 59 7.20 5.71 11.90
C SER A 59 6.16 4.69 11.41
N GLY A 60 5.12 5.09 10.70
CA GLY A 60 4.02 4.21 10.27
C GLY A 60 4.48 2.99 9.46
N HIS A 61 5.60 3.11 8.75
CA HIS A 61 6.22 2.00 8.04
C HIS A 61 6.62 0.81 8.95
N GLU A 62 6.97 1.07 10.23
CA GLU A 62 7.29 0.01 11.21
C GLU A 62 6.09 -0.90 11.49
N LEU A 63 4.87 -0.37 11.38
CA LEU A 63 3.64 -1.14 11.56
C LEU A 63 3.47 -2.18 10.46
N LEU A 64 3.85 -1.84 9.22
CA LEU A 64 3.81 -2.75 8.08
C LEU A 64 4.92 -3.80 8.16
N LEU A 65 6.10 -3.43 8.67
CA LEU A 65 7.18 -4.38 8.94
C LEU A 65 6.76 -5.40 10.00
N GLN A 66 6.12 -4.94 11.08
CA GLN A 66 5.59 -5.82 12.11
C GLN A 66 4.53 -6.78 11.56
N ASP A 67 3.64 -6.30 10.70
CA ASP A 67 2.64 -7.15 10.06
C ASP A 67 3.29 -8.19 9.13
N PHE A 68 4.33 -7.80 8.39
CA PHE A 68 5.11 -8.73 7.58
C PHE A 68 5.74 -9.85 8.42
N ASP A 69 6.37 -9.51 9.55
CA ASP A 69 7.00 -10.50 10.44
C ASP A 69 5.96 -11.47 11.04
N LEU A 70 4.75 -10.98 11.34
CA LEU A 70 3.64 -11.82 11.80
C LEU A 70 3.13 -12.78 10.72
N MET A 71 3.02 -12.31 9.48
CA MET A 71 2.49 -13.11 8.36
C MET A 71 3.52 -14.07 7.76
N TYR A 72 4.81 -13.70 7.81
CA TYR A 72 5.90 -14.42 7.14
C TYR A 72 7.08 -14.63 8.08
N PRO A 73 6.92 -15.35 9.20
CA PRO A 73 7.94 -15.47 10.26
C PRO A 73 9.24 -16.14 9.79
N SER A 74 9.21 -16.89 8.68
CA SER A 74 10.39 -17.53 8.10
C SER A 74 11.06 -16.70 7.00
N ALA A 75 10.49 -15.56 6.61
CA ALA A 75 11.08 -14.70 5.60
C ALA A 75 12.19 -13.84 6.20
N LYS A 76 13.28 -13.65 5.45
CA LYS A 76 14.43 -12.85 5.92
C LYS A 76 14.11 -11.37 6.07
N SER A 77 13.33 -10.82 5.14
CA SER A 77 12.96 -9.40 5.08
C SER A 77 11.89 -9.18 4.02
N LEU A 78 11.02 -8.19 4.24
CA LEU A 78 10.07 -7.68 3.24
C LEU A 78 10.78 -7.28 1.94
N TYR A 79 11.99 -6.74 2.04
CA TYR A 79 12.76 -6.21 0.91
C TYR A 79 13.58 -7.27 0.18
N ALA A 80 13.60 -8.52 0.64
CA ALA A 80 14.43 -9.59 0.06
C ALA A 80 14.14 -9.85 -1.43
N LYS A 81 12.94 -9.52 -1.90
CA LYS A 81 12.52 -9.67 -3.31
C LYS A 81 12.37 -8.33 -4.04
N TRP A 82 12.84 -7.23 -3.46
CA TRP A 82 12.64 -5.88 -4.01
C TRP A 82 13.20 -5.74 -5.43
N GLU A 83 14.43 -6.20 -5.68
CA GLU A 83 15.03 -6.10 -7.02
C GLU A 83 14.21 -6.86 -8.06
N SER A 84 13.84 -8.11 -7.76
CA SER A 84 12.99 -8.89 -8.68
C SER A 84 11.62 -8.24 -8.90
N PHE A 85 11.02 -7.66 -7.86
CA PHE A 85 9.76 -6.94 -7.97
C PHE A 85 9.92 -5.71 -8.87
N ALA A 86 10.93 -4.88 -8.62
CA ALA A 86 11.21 -3.66 -9.37
C ALA A 86 11.44 -3.96 -10.86
N THR A 87 12.30 -4.91 -11.19
CA THR A 87 12.61 -5.29 -12.58
C THR A 87 11.35 -5.76 -13.32
N LYS A 88 10.56 -6.64 -12.69
CA LYS A 88 9.33 -7.17 -13.31
C LYS A 88 8.27 -6.09 -13.50
N THR A 89 8.08 -5.23 -12.48
CA THR A 89 7.11 -4.14 -12.53
C THR A 89 7.46 -3.13 -13.63
N LEU A 90 8.73 -2.72 -13.72
CA LEU A 90 9.19 -1.79 -14.76
C LEU A 90 9.05 -2.39 -16.16
N SER A 91 9.45 -3.66 -16.34
CA SER A 91 9.29 -4.36 -17.62
C SER A 91 7.82 -4.42 -18.06
N PHE A 92 6.93 -4.77 -17.13
CA PHE A 92 5.49 -4.81 -17.39
C PHE A 92 4.93 -3.42 -17.72
N ALA A 93 5.32 -2.39 -16.96
CA ALA A 93 4.90 -1.01 -17.16
C ALA A 93 5.29 -0.44 -18.52
N LYS A 94 6.52 -0.71 -18.98
CA LYS A 94 6.98 -0.28 -20.32
C LYS A 94 6.12 -0.83 -21.45
N ARG A 95 5.58 -2.04 -21.28
CA ARG A 95 4.70 -2.68 -22.27
C ARG A 95 3.26 -2.16 -22.22
N GLN A 96 2.74 -1.92 -21.01
CA GLN A 96 1.31 -1.64 -20.83
C GLN A 96 0.96 -0.15 -20.84
N ILE A 97 1.82 0.70 -20.28
CA ILE A 97 1.49 2.10 -20.08
C ILE A 97 1.69 2.88 -21.38
N LYS A 98 0.62 3.54 -21.83
CA LYS A 98 0.63 4.40 -23.02
C LYS A 98 0.81 5.89 -22.71
N ASP A 99 0.49 6.28 -21.47
CA ASP A 99 0.58 7.66 -20.99
C ASP A 99 1.98 8.26 -21.18
N LYS A 100 2.02 9.51 -21.67
CA LYS A 100 3.26 10.19 -22.04
C LYS A 100 4.12 10.48 -20.80
N THR A 101 3.51 11.01 -19.75
CA THR A 101 4.20 11.39 -18.51
C THR A 101 4.84 10.17 -17.84
N CYS A 102 4.12 9.07 -17.75
CA CYS A 102 4.64 7.80 -17.25
C CYS A 102 5.75 7.23 -18.13
N LYS A 103 5.64 7.32 -19.46
CA LYS A 103 6.70 6.89 -20.37
C LYS A 103 7.98 7.71 -20.19
N ASP A 104 7.85 9.00 -19.98
CA ASP A 104 9.01 9.88 -19.76
C ASP A 104 9.71 9.54 -18.43
N MET A 105 8.96 9.25 -17.37
CA MET A 105 9.53 8.71 -16.12
C MET A 105 10.22 7.35 -16.32
N LEU A 106 9.62 6.44 -17.08
CA LEU A 106 10.22 5.12 -17.35
C LEU A 106 11.57 5.25 -18.08
N LYS A 107 11.73 6.21 -19.00
CA LYS A 107 13.02 6.45 -19.69
C LYS A 107 14.14 6.86 -18.74
N LEU A 108 13.82 7.51 -17.61
CA LEU A 108 14.83 7.87 -16.59
C LEU A 108 15.49 6.61 -16.00
N THR A 109 14.70 5.52 -15.88
CA THR A 109 15.21 4.23 -15.39
C THR A 109 16.13 3.54 -16.39
N ASP A 110 15.85 3.65 -17.70
CA ASP A 110 16.67 3.03 -18.75
C ASP A 110 18.04 3.68 -18.92
N LYS A 111 18.08 5.00 -18.77
CA LYS A 111 19.31 5.78 -18.91
C LYS A 111 20.19 5.74 -17.66
N GLN A 112 19.83 4.98 -16.63
CA GLN A 112 20.49 4.95 -15.32
C GLN A 112 20.72 6.36 -14.73
N GLN A 113 19.81 7.29 -15.02
CA GLN A 113 19.92 8.69 -14.57
C GLN A 113 19.57 8.86 -13.08
N ILE A 114 19.04 7.81 -12.47
CA ILE A 114 18.50 7.83 -11.12
C ILE A 114 19.05 6.64 -10.32
N ASN A 115 19.27 6.87 -9.03
CA ASN A 115 19.66 5.84 -8.08
C ASN A 115 18.48 4.91 -7.72
N GLN A 116 18.72 3.95 -6.83
CA GLN A 116 17.70 2.99 -6.38
C GLN A 116 16.46 3.67 -5.78
N ASN A 117 16.63 4.77 -5.04
CA ASN A 117 15.51 5.53 -4.47
C ASN A 117 14.70 6.20 -5.57
N GLY A 118 15.35 6.78 -6.58
CA GLY A 118 14.66 7.33 -7.74
C GLY A 118 13.88 6.26 -8.50
N VAL A 119 14.43 5.05 -8.64
CA VAL A 119 13.72 3.91 -9.24
C VAL A 119 12.48 3.55 -8.42
N ALA A 120 12.59 3.50 -7.09
CA ALA A 120 11.44 3.29 -6.20
C ALA A 120 10.38 4.38 -6.38
N SER A 121 10.77 5.65 -6.46
CA SER A 121 9.86 6.77 -6.72
C SER A 121 9.15 6.63 -8.08
N VAL A 122 9.86 6.23 -9.14
CA VAL A 122 9.23 5.97 -10.45
C VAL A 122 8.20 4.86 -10.32
N ILE A 123 8.54 3.73 -9.67
CA ILE A 123 7.61 2.62 -9.46
C ILE A 123 6.35 3.09 -8.73
N LEU A 124 6.49 3.83 -7.63
CA LEU A 124 5.35 4.35 -6.88
C LEU A 124 4.42 5.23 -7.74
N ASN A 125 4.99 6.07 -8.61
CA ASN A 125 4.21 6.95 -9.47
C ASN A 125 3.52 6.23 -10.64
N ILE A 126 4.08 5.14 -11.16
CA ILE A 126 3.51 4.41 -12.31
C ILE A 126 2.54 3.29 -11.90
N LEU A 127 2.58 2.82 -10.64
CA LEU A 127 1.67 1.78 -10.14
C LEU A 127 0.19 2.12 -10.37
N PRO A 128 -0.28 3.37 -10.12
CA PRO A 128 -1.63 3.78 -10.48
C PRO A 128 -1.94 3.65 -11.97
N ALA A 129 -0.98 4.00 -12.84
CA ALA A 129 -1.15 3.93 -14.28
C ALA A 129 -1.26 2.48 -14.79
N LEU A 130 -0.64 1.51 -14.12
CA LEU A 130 -0.80 0.08 -14.41
C LEU A 130 -2.22 -0.43 -14.16
N LYS A 131 -2.96 0.21 -13.25
CA LYS A 131 -4.36 -0.11 -12.93
C LYS A 131 -5.36 0.84 -13.58
N SER A 132 -4.89 1.90 -14.24
CA SER A 132 -5.76 2.85 -14.93
C SER A 132 -6.50 2.20 -16.11
N ASN A 133 -7.62 2.81 -16.51
CA ASN A 133 -8.52 2.30 -17.56
C ASN A 133 -9.33 1.05 -17.15
N THR A 134 -9.46 0.78 -15.85
CA THR A 134 -10.47 -0.15 -15.30
C THR A 134 -11.68 0.61 -14.78
N TYR A 135 -12.80 -0.09 -14.59
CA TYR A 135 -13.95 0.44 -13.85
C TYR A 135 -13.86 -0.01 -12.40
N ALA A 136 -14.09 0.92 -11.47
CA ALA A 136 -14.17 0.65 -10.03
C ALA A 136 -15.53 1.07 -9.49
N GLN A 137 -16.01 0.36 -8.46
CA GLN A 137 -17.26 0.69 -7.77
C GLN A 137 -16.94 1.61 -6.60
N ILE A 138 -17.18 2.91 -6.76
CA ILE A 138 -16.93 3.91 -5.72
C ILE A 138 -18.27 4.34 -5.17
N ARG A 139 -18.54 4.03 -3.89
CA ARG A 139 -19.78 4.39 -3.18
C ARG A 139 -21.07 4.01 -3.95
N GLY A 140 -21.06 2.85 -4.61
CA GLY A 140 -22.19 2.34 -5.38
C GLY A 140 -22.28 2.82 -6.84
N THR A 141 -21.34 3.67 -7.28
CA THR A 141 -21.28 4.16 -8.66
C THR A 141 -20.09 3.53 -9.39
N SER A 142 -20.33 3.06 -10.62
CA SER A 142 -19.28 2.61 -11.52
C SER A 142 -18.54 3.80 -12.11
N VAL A 143 -17.27 3.98 -11.76
CA VAL A 143 -16.43 5.09 -12.24
C VAL A 143 -15.28 4.52 -13.06
N LYS A 144 -15.03 5.11 -14.23
CA LYS A 144 -13.83 4.80 -15.02
C LYS A 144 -12.63 5.43 -14.33
N VAL A 145 -11.67 4.61 -13.91
CA VAL A 145 -10.51 5.06 -13.14
C VAL A 145 -9.43 5.61 -14.08
N GLY A 146 -9.27 6.94 -14.06
CA GLY A 146 -8.13 7.64 -14.65
C GLY A 146 -6.84 7.44 -13.84
N ILE A 147 -5.70 7.83 -14.41
CA ILE A 147 -4.39 7.72 -13.75
C ILE A 147 -4.33 8.64 -12.52
N ASP A 148 -4.85 9.86 -12.67
CA ASP A 148 -5.03 10.85 -11.63
C ASP A 148 -5.86 10.30 -10.46
N LEU A 149 -7.04 9.75 -10.77
CA LEU A 149 -7.91 9.17 -9.76
C LEU A 149 -7.22 7.99 -9.08
N ALA A 150 -6.64 7.05 -9.84
CA ALA A 150 -5.91 5.91 -9.27
C ALA A 150 -4.77 6.34 -8.34
N ARG A 151 -4.07 7.44 -8.66
CA ARG A 151 -2.94 7.95 -7.89
C ARG A 151 -3.39 8.60 -6.59
N ASP A 152 -4.40 9.45 -6.67
CA ASP A 152 -4.79 10.29 -5.55
C ASP A 152 -5.66 9.53 -4.54
N SER A 153 -6.35 8.48 -5.00
CA SER A 153 -7.26 7.68 -4.16
C SER A 153 -6.79 6.26 -3.87
N TYR A 154 -5.65 5.81 -4.44
CA TYR A 154 -5.14 4.44 -4.28
C TYR A 154 -6.25 3.39 -4.36
N LEU A 155 -7.17 3.53 -5.33
CA LEU A 155 -8.29 2.61 -5.59
C LEU A 155 -7.79 1.30 -6.20
N VAL A 156 -6.88 0.68 -5.49
CA VAL A 156 -6.38 -0.66 -5.72
C VAL A 156 -7.14 -1.52 -4.73
N LYS A 157 -7.94 -2.44 -5.26
CA LYS A 157 -8.57 -3.46 -4.45
C LYS A 157 -7.46 -4.33 -3.85
N VAL A 158 -7.47 -4.47 -2.52
CA VAL A 158 -6.52 -5.33 -1.79
C VAL A 158 -6.84 -6.79 -2.04
#